data_AF-B5XB63-F1
#
_entry.id   AF-B5XB63-F1
#
_cell.length_a   1.000
_cell.length_b   1.000
_cell.length_c   1.000
_cell.angle_alpha   90.00
_cell.angle_beta   90.00
_cell.angle_gamma   90.00
#
_symmetry.space_group_name_H-M   'P 1'
#
loop_
_entity.id
_entity.type
_entity.pdbx_description
1 polymer ?
#
loop_
_entity_poly.entity_id
_entity_poly.type
_entity_poly.pdbx_seq_one_letter_code
_entity_poly.pdbx_strand_id
1 'polypeptide(L)' 'MSFVDGERKLNTVYPPPQHVFTWTQMCDIQDVKVVVLGQDPYHGPNQAHGLCFSVQRPIPPPPR' A
#
# COMPACT_ATOMS: atom_id res chain seq x y z
N MET A 1 11.32 -5.44 12.17
CA MET A 1 9.85 -5.30 11.97
C MET A 1 9.04 -5.36 13.27
N SER A 2 9.66 -5.41 14.46
CA SER A 2 8.95 -5.64 15.73
C SER A 2 7.86 -4.62 16.07
N PHE A 3 8.05 -3.33 15.75
CA PHE A 3 7.06 -2.30 16.03
C PHE A 3 5.77 -2.51 15.22
N VAL A 4 5.88 -2.59 13.89
CA VAL A 4 4.71 -2.74 13.00
C VAL A 4 4.00 -4.07 13.25
N ASP A 5 4.74 -5.14 13.51
CA ASP A 5 4.15 -6.44 13.87
C ASP A 5 3.42 -6.39 15.21
N GLY A 6 3.90 -5.58 16.16
CA GLY A 6 3.20 -5.28 17.41
C GLY A 6 1.92 -4.48 17.18
N GLU A 7 1.99 -3.40 16.38
CA GLU A 7 0.84 -2.57 16.03
C GLU A 7 -0.25 -3.37 15.33
N ARG A 8 0.11 -4.31 14.46
CA ARG A 8 -0.86 -5.20 13.77
C ARG A 8 -1.66 -6.09 14.72
N LYS A 9 -1.18 -6.33 15.95
CA LYS A 9 -1.90 -7.10 16.97
C LYS A 9 -2.89 -6.25 17.76
N LEU A 10 -2.66 -4.94 17.82
CA LEU A 10 -3.43 -4.00 18.65
C LEU A 10 -4.36 -3.10 17.84
N ASN A 11 -3.99 -2.81 16.59
CA ASN A 11 -4.61 -1.83 15.71
C ASN A 11 -4.85 -2.42 14.32
N THR A 12 -5.79 -1.80 13.58
CA THR A 12 -5.92 -2.07 12.15
C THR A 12 -4.86 -1.30 11.39
N VAL A 13 -3.87 -2.01 10.85
CA VAL A 13 -2.75 -1.42 10.10
C VAL A 13 -2.87 -1.77 8.61
N TYR A 14 -2.92 -0.74 7.77
CA TYR A 14 -2.98 -0.87 6.31
C TYR A 14 -1.62 -0.61 5.64
N PRO A 15 -1.35 -1.23 4.49
CA PRO A 15 -2.10 -2.33 3.88
C PRO A 15 -1.88 -3.65 4.66
N PRO A 16 -2.58 -4.74 4.32
CA PRO A 16 -2.26 -6.08 4.81
C PRO A 16 -0.76 -6.41 4.61
N PRO A 17 -0.14 -7.21 5.50
CA PRO A 17 1.31 -7.47 5.46
C PRO A 17 1.81 -7.95 4.09
N GLN A 18 1.06 -8.83 3.44
CA GLN A 18 1.38 -9.38 2.14
C GLN A 18 1.38 -8.35 1.00
N HIS A 19 0.75 -7.18 1.20
CA HIS A 19 0.67 -6.12 0.20
C HIS A 19 1.69 -4.99 0.43
N VAL A 20 2.47 -5.00 1.52
CA VAL A 20 3.39 -3.90 1.86
C VAL A 20 4.43 -3.64 0.76
N PHE A 21 4.90 -4.70 0.10
CA PHE A 21 5.91 -4.63 -0.96
C PHE A 21 5.36 -4.96 -2.35
N THR A 22 4.04 -4.85 -2.58
CA THR A 22 3.44 -5.16 -3.88
C THR A 22 4.07 -4.38 -5.04
N TRP A 23 4.54 -3.15 -4.82
CA TRP A 23 5.22 -2.37 -5.85
C TRP A 23 6.46 -3.07 -6.43
N THR A 24 7.20 -3.85 -5.62
CA THR A 24 8.40 -4.58 -6.11
C THR A 24 8.04 -5.77 -6.99
N GLN A 25 6.76 -6.16 -7.00
CA GLN A 25 6.25 -7.30 -7.77
C GLN A 25 5.63 -6.86 -9.10
N MET A 26 5.49 -5.55 -9.35
CA MET A 26 4.83 -5.01 -10.55
C MET A 26 5.77 -4.87 -11.74
N CYS A 27 7.06 -4.68 -11.50
CA CYS A 27 8.10 -4.60 -12.51
C CYS A 27 9.46 -4.91 -11.90
N ASP A 28 10.35 -5.51 -12.69
CA ASP A 28 11.74 -5.67 -12.29
C ASP A 28 12.40 -4.30 -12.12
N ILE A 29 13.33 -4.20 -11.16
CA ILE A 29 13.98 -2.93 -10.82
C ILE A 29 14.72 -2.30 -12.01
N GLN A 30 15.20 -3.12 -12.95
CA GLN A 30 15.90 -2.68 -14.16
C GLN A 30 14.95 -2.09 -15.22
N ASP A 31 13.65 -2.40 -15.15
CA ASP A 31 12.63 -1.90 -16.08
C ASP A 31 11.96 -0.61 -15.59
N VAL A 32 12.31 -0.13 -14.39
CA VAL A 32 11.74 1.09 -13.80
C VAL A 32 12.15 2.31 -14.61
N LYS A 33 11.15 3.02 -15.16
CA LYS A 33 11.35 4.27 -15.92
C LYS A 33 10.94 5.52 -15.16
N VAL A 34 9.97 5.39 -14.26
CA VAL A 34 9.35 6.49 -13.52
C VAL A 34 9.10 6.01 -12.09
N VAL A 35 9.39 6.88 -11.12
CA VAL A 35 9.03 6.66 -9.71
C VAL A 35 7.99 7.70 -9.33
N VAL A 36 6.83 7.23 -8.86
CA VAL A 36 5.78 8.07 -8.28
C VAL A 36 5.80 7.87 -6.76
N LEU A 37 5.94 8.96 -6.01
CA LEU A 37 6.01 8.93 -4.55
C LEU A 37 4.71 9.48 -3.96
N GLY A 38 4.07 8.70 -3.09
CA GLY A 38 3.00 9.15 -2.20
C GLY A 38 3.54 9.47 -0.79
N GLN A 39 2.67 9.92 0.11
CA GLN A 39 3.02 10.19 1.51
C GLN A 39 2.94 8.91 2.36
N ASP A 40 1.73 8.35 2.49
CA ASP A 40 1.42 7.16 3.27
C ASP A 40 0.25 6.37 2.64
N PRO A 41 0.01 5.11 3.03
CA PRO A 41 -1.10 4.33 2.50
C PRO A 41 -2.46 4.89 2.90
N TYR A 42 -3.47 4.76 2.04
CA TYR A 42 -4.85 5.02 2.44
C TYR A 42 -5.24 4.19 3.68
N HIS A 43 -5.91 4.85 4.63
CA HIS A 43 -6.22 4.29 5.95
C HIS A 43 -7.67 3.76 6.07
N GLY A 44 -8.43 3.74 4.98
CA GLY A 44 -9.78 3.16 4.94
C GLY A 44 -9.76 1.66 4.60
N PRO A 45 -10.79 0.89 5.03
CA PRO A 45 -10.91 -0.52 4.69
C PRO A 45 -10.84 -0.77 3.19
N ASN A 46 -10.02 -1.75 2.79
CA ASN A 46 -9.82 -2.18 1.39
C ASN A 46 -9.29 -1.11 0.42
N GLN A 47 -8.82 0.05 0.90
CA GLN A 47 -8.28 1.10 0.02
C GLN A 47 -6.81 0.82 -0.36
N ALA A 48 -5.92 0.69 0.62
CA ALA A 48 -4.50 0.49 0.36
C ALA A 48 -4.17 -0.96 0.00
N HIS A 49 -3.45 -1.13 -1.11
CA HIS A 49 -3.01 -2.45 -1.61
C HIS A 49 -1.56 -2.46 -2.11
N GLY A 50 -0.72 -1.53 -1.60
CA GLY A 50 0.72 -1.54 -1.86
C GLY A 50 1.21 -0.73 -3.05
N LEU A 51 0.32 0.03 -3.70
CA LEU A 51 0.63 0.98 -4.78
C LEU A 51 0.11 2.37 -4.41
N CYS A 52 0.96 3.40 -4.50
CA CYS A 52 0.56 4.77 -4.17
C CYS A 52 -0.55 5.28 -5.11
N PHE A 53 -1.47 6.09 -4.57
CA PHE A 53 -2.65 6.65 -5.27
C PHE A 53 -3.65 5.62 -5.86
N SER A 54 -3.40 4.32 -5.70
CA SER A 54 -4.21 3.27 -6.28
C SER A 54 -5.17 2.66 -5.27
N VAL A 55 -6.35 2.28 -5.73
CA VAL A 55 -7.35 1.49 -4.99
C VAL A 55 -7.85 0.33 -5.86
N GLN A 56 -8.23 -0.80 -5.25
CA GLN A 56 -8.79 -1.92 -6.00
C GLN A 56 -10.26 -1.67 -6.33
N ARG A 57 -10.68 -2.04 -7.54
CA ARG A 57 -12.11 -2.00 -7.91
C ARG A 57 -12.91 -2.93 -6.97
N PRO A 58 -14.14 -2.57 -6.57
CA PRO A 58 -14.93 -1.40 -6.99
C PRO A 58 -14.75 -0.15 -6.12
N ILE A 59 -13.76 -0.11 -5.23
CA ILE A 59 -13.59 0.99 -4.28
C ILE A 59 -13.32 2.29 -5.06
N PRO A 60 -14.07 3.38 -4.78
CA PRO A 60 -13.82 4.65 -5.43
C PRO A 60 -12.48 5.23 -4.97
N PRO A 61 -11.72 5.89 -5.85
CA PRO A 61 -10.55 6.65 -5.45
C PRO A 61 -10.96 7.70 -4.41
N PRO A 62 -10.11 7.99 -3.41
CA PRO A 62 -10.45 9.01 -2.43
C PRO A 62 -10.61 10.39 -3.10
N PRO A 63 -11.47 11.26 -2.53
CA PRO A 63 -11.65 12.61 -3.04
C PRO A 63 -10.34 13.40 -2.94
N ARG A 64 -10.18 14.39 -3.84
CA ARG A 64 -9.14 15.41 -3.70
C ARG A 64 -9.44 16.34 -2.54
#